data_AF-A0A835XXY2-F1
#
_entry.id   AF-A0A835XXY2-F1
#
_cell.length_a   1.000
_cell.length_b   1.000
_cell.length_c   1.000
_cell.angle_alpha   90.00
_cell.angle_beta   90.00
_cell.angle_gamma   90.00
#
_symmetry.space_group_name_H-M   'P 1'
#
loop_
_entity.id
_entity.type
_entity.pdbx_description
1 polymer ?
#
loop_
_entity_poly.entity_id
_entity_poly.type
_entity_poly.pdbx_seq_one_letter_code
_entity_poly.pdbx_strand_id
1 'polypeptide(L)'
;MLKQLEEVAAQKERDIELLEQQNEALRFRKRVLEKVLSVRDHQLSVMRRLRKDAPQLPAAPAASAGPDGNGAASVSGIGSGSGSGSGPSPAEQRHGAHGGTAGAQTAPAPGPGCQGAASCPTVQVREGTVASVIGALSNAVGEADAERFRSMGKVEFLEGWKAFTAEVTRPLLALDSDPSDQAAAEALRGLVRDGSFLFKHTSLLAPDTIMGALTTHMETGAARGPDPSHWRKVVAALDLSRVQLQELSAVFPIFTVVMSDILQERRSINAAMAAGLEAARGALAAEGSDGPEASGGAAAAAAGGGGGGAEADGVVGSEVLAAMRVLRVSPESEVLQDLQRNCRREKAAHLMLRGFLLGPCLSPLQFARAAVHSYPWVPDATAIIAAVAEAQAPDA
;
A
#
# COMPACT_ATOMS: atom_id res chain seq x y z
N MET A 1 20.72 49.70 -36.24
CA MET A 1 21.26 49.54 -34.88
C MET A 1 20.15 49.61 -33.82
N LEU A 2 19.37 50.70 -33.72
CA LEU A 2 18.30 50.80 -32.70
C LEU A 2 17.26 49.67 -32.75
N LYS A 3 16.71 49.34 -33.93
CA LYS A 3 15.75 48.22 -34.09
C LYS A 3 16.30 46.87 -33.62
N GLN A 4 17.58 46.59 -33.89
CA GLN A 4 18.23 45.34 -33.45
C GLN A 4 18.38 45.30 -31.92
N LEU A 5 18.63 46.45 -31.27
CA LEU A 5 18.67 46.52 -29.81
C LEU A 5 17.28 46.33 -29.18
N GLU A 6 16.23 46.88 -29.80
CA GLU A 6 14.84 46.68 -29.37
C GLU A 6 14.42 45.21 -29.48
N GLU A 7 14.75 44.54 -30.60
CA GLU A 7 14.48 43.11 -30.78
C GLU A 7 15.22 42.24 -29.75
N VAL A 8 16.50 42.54 -29.48
CA VAL A 8 17.29 41.83 -28.46
C VAL A 8 16.73 42.07 -27.06
N ALA A 9 16.33 43.30 -26.73
CA ALA A 9 15.72 43.62 -25.44
C ALA A 9 14.40 42.85 -25.23
N ALA A 10 13.51 42.86 -26.23
CA ALA A 10 12.24 42.14 -26.18
C ALA A 10 12.42 40.62 -26.11
N GLN A 11 13.47 40.07 -26.74
CA GLN A 11 13.81 38.66 -26.60
C GLN A 11 14.33 38.35 -25.19
N LYS A 12 15.19 39.20 -24.63
CA LYS A 12 15.73 39.01 -23.27
C LYS A 12 14.66 39.12 -22.20
N GLU A 13 13.67 39.99 -22.38
CA GLU A 13 12.52 40.10 -21.46
C GLU A 13 11.71 38.79 -21.45
N ARG A 14 11.39 38.23 -22.62
CA ARG A 14 10.73 36.93 -22.74
C ARG A 14 11.55 35.78 -22.13
N ASP A 15 12.87 35.80 -22.32
CA ASP A 15 13.76 34.80 -21.73
C ASP A 15 13.77 34.91 -20.19
N ILE A 16 13.77 36.13 -19.63
CA ILE A 16 13.72 36.38 -18.18
C ILE A 16 12.39 35.88 -17.61
N GLU A 17 11.26 36.22 -18.21
CA GLU A 17 9.94 35.75 -17.77
C GLU A 17 9.85 34.22 -17.76
N LEU A 18 10.37 33.56 -18.80
CA LEU A 18 10.43 32.10 -18.87
C LEU A 18 11.30 31.52 -17.75
N LEU A 19 12.47 32.10 -17.50
CA LEU A 19 13.37 31.66 -16.45
C LEU A 19 12.78 31.87 -15.05
N GLU A 20 12.03 32.95 -14.84
CA GLU A 20 11.31 33.20 -13.57
C GLU A 20 10.24 32.14 -13.34
N GLN A 21 9.42 31.83 -14.33
CA GLN A 21 8.43 30.75 -14.25
C GLN A 21 9.08 29.39 -13.96
N GLN A 22 10.19 29.07 -14.63
CA GLN A 22 10.94 27.84 -14.37
C GLN A 22 11.53 27.82 -12.95
N ASN A 23 12.04 28.95 -12.46
CA ASN A 23 12.60 29.05 -11.11
C ASN A 23 11.51 28.89 -10.05
N GLU A 24 10.33 29.49 -10.26
CA GLU A 24 9.17 29.29 -9.39
C GLU A 24 8.73 27.83 -9.35
N ALA A 25 8.65 27.17 -10.51
CA ALA A 25 8.33 25.75 -10.61
C ALA A 25 9.37 24.87 -9.88
N LEU A 26 10.66 25.17 -10.03
CA LEU A 26 11.74 24.46 -9.33
C LEU A 26 11.69 24.68 -7.82
N ARG A 27 11.45 25.91 -7.36
CA ARG A 27 11.27 26.22 -5.92
C ARG A 27 10.07 25.49 -5.35
N PHE A 28 8.97 25.43 -6.09
CA PHE A 28 7.79 24.68 -5.70
C PHE A 28 8.08 23.18 -5.58
N ARG A 29 8.71 22.58 -6.59
CA ARG A 29 9.12 21.17 -6.56
C ARG A 29 10.07 20.88 -5.40
N LYS A 30 11.02 21.78 -5.10
CA LYS A 30 11.90 21.67 -3.94
C LYS A 30 11.11 21.61 -2.63
N ARG A 31 10.13 22.51 -2.43
CA ARG A 31 9.26 22.50 -1.23
C ARG A 31 8.46 21.20 -1.10
N VAL A 32 7.92 20.67 -2.19
CA VAL A 32 7.22 19.38 -2.20
C VAL A 32 8.17 18.25 -1.80
N LEU A 33 9.38 18.22 -2.37
CA LEU A 33 10.40 17.22 -2.02
C LEU A 33 10.83 17.31 -0.55
N GLU A 34 10.99 18.51 0.01
CA GLU A 34 11.29 18.69 1.44
C GLU A 34 10.18 18.13 2.34
N LYS A 35 8.89 18.36 1.99
CA LYS A 35 7.75 17.75 2.69
C LYS A 35 7.75 16.22 2.58
N VAL A 36 7.99 15.68 1.38
CA VAL A 36 8.04 14.23 1.14
C VAL A 36 9.19 13.57 1.90
N LEU A 37 10.38 14.19 1.91
CA LEU A 37 11.53 13.72 2.67
C LEU A 37 11.25 13.73 4.17
N SER A 38 10.62 14.78 4.69
CA SER A 38 10.18 14.86 6.09
C SER A 38 9.24 13.71 6.47
N VAL A 39 8.25 13.39 5.63
CA VAL A 39 7.33 12.25 5.84
C VAL A 39 8.10 10.92 5.81
N ARG A 40 9.03 10.73 4.87
CA ARG A 40 9.84 9.51 4.76
C ARG A 40 10.75 9.33 5.98
N ASP A 41 11.46 10.37 6.39
CA ASP A 41 12.35 10.32 7.55
C ASP A 41 11.58 10.01 8.83
N HIS A 42 10.36 10.56 8.92
CA HIS A 42 9.43 10.22 9.98
C HIS A 42 9.04 8.73 9.94
N GLN A 43 8.64 8.18 8.78
CA GLN A 43 8.32 6.76 8.64
C GLN A 43 9.50 5.85 9.02
N LEU A 44 10.72 6.21 8.60
CA LEU A 44 11.93 5.50 8.97
C LEU A 44 12.20 5.57 10.48
N SER A 45 11.95 6.72 11.11
CA SER A 45 12.04 6.89 12.56
C SER A 45 11.08 5.96 13.31
N VAL A 46 9.80 5.91 12.88
CA VAL A 46 8.79 5.01 13.46
C VAL A 46 9.21 3.55 13.32
N MET A 47 9.65 3.13 12.13
CA MET A 47 10.13 1.76 11.91
C MET A 47 11.35 1.42 12.76
N ARG A 48 12.28 2.35 12.98
CA ARG A 48 13.44 2.13 13.86
C ARG A 48 13.03 1.99 15.33
N ARG A 49 12.05 2.76 15.80
CA ARG A 49 11.51 2.65 17.16
C ARG A 49 10.84 1.28 17.37
N LEU A 50 9.94 0.90 16.46
CA LEU A 50 9.29 -0.41 16.49
C LEU A 50 10.30 -1.58 16.46
N ARG A 51 11.43 -1.43 15.75
CA ARG A 51 12.50 -2.43 15.74
C ARG A 51 13.31 -2.47 17.04
N LYS A 52 13.52 -1.32 17.70
CA LYS A 52 14.25 -1.24 18.96
C LYS A 52 13.45 -1.83 20.13
N ASP A 53 12.14 -1.66 20.07
CA ASP A 53 11.21 -2.11 21.12
C ASP A 53 10.72 -3.55 20.89
N ALA A 54 10.98 -4.13 19.71
CA ALA A 54 10.76 -5.55 19.49
C ALA A 54 11.61 -6.36 20.49
N PRO A 55 11.00 -7.28 21.27
CA PRO A 55 11.75 -8.16 22.16
C PRO A 55 12.86 -8.80 21.33
N GLN A 56 14.12 -8.56 21.71
CA GLN A 56 15.21 -9.33 21.15
C GLN A 56 14.89 -10.78 21.51
N LEU A 57 14.36 -11.53 20.54
CA LEU A 57 14.27 -12.98 20.65
C LEU A 57 15.64 -13.40 21.17
N PRO A 58 15.71 -14.04 22.35
CA PRO A 58 16.97 -14.39 22.98
C PRO A 58 17.79 -15.04 21.88
N ALA A 59 18.93 -14.42 21.57
CA ALA A 59 19.80 -14.88 20.49
C ALA A 59 19.90 -16.39 20.66
N ALA A 60 19.43 -17.14 19.66
CA ALA A 60 19.36 -18.59 19.73
C ALA A 60 20.70 -19.05 20.32
N PRO A 61 20.68 -19.76 21.47
CA PRO A 61 21.90 -20.02 22.24
C PRO A 61 22.91 -20.55 21.25
N ALA A 62 24.04 -19.82 21.13
CA ALA A 62 25.13 -20.20 20.24
C ALA A 62 25.37 -21.68 20.49
N ALA A 63 25.07 -22.52 19.49
CA ALA A 63 25.10 -23.96 19.62
C ALA A 63 26.48 -24.35 20.13
N SER A 64 26.56 -24.60 21.44
CA SER A 64 27.76 -25.09 22.09
C SER A 64 28.00 -26.47 21.52
N ALA A 65 29.05 -26.58 20.73
CA ALA A 65 29.48 -27.82 20.13
C ALA A 65 29.77 -28.87 21.22
N GLY A 66 28.91 -29.88 21.27
CA GLY A 66 29.19 -31.28 21.63
C GLY A 66 29.18 -31.68 23.12
N PRO A 67 29.35 -32.98 23.43
CA PRO A 67 29.08 -34.17 22.60
C PRO A 67 28.21 -35.22 23.34
N ASP A 68 27.93 -36.32 22.63
CA ASP A 68 27.40 -37.61 23.11
C ASP A 68 25.90 -37.73 23.37
N GLY A 69 25.26 -38.65 22.64
CA GLY A 69 23.93 -39.15 23.01
C GLY A 69 23.16 -39.82 21.89
N ASN A 70 23.54 -41.06 21.57
CA ASN A 70 22.72 -42.04 20.84
C ASN A 70 21.26 -42.03 21.34
N GLY A 71 20.30 -41.85 20.44
CA GLY A 71 18.88 -41.91 20.78
C GLY A 71 17.99 -41.96 19.54
N ALA A 72 17.81 -43.17 19.02
CA ALA A 72 16.79 -43.50 18.04
C ALA A 72 15.39 -43.17 18.57
N ALA A 73 14.54 -42.50 17.76
CA ALA A 73 13.10 -42.77 17.71
C ALA A 73 12.35 -41.91 16.67
N SER A 74 11.64 -42.65 15.81
CA SER A 74 10.25 -42.40 15.42
C SER A 74 9.90 -41.26 14.45
N VAL A 75 9.87 -41.68 13.19
CA VAL A 75 8.93 -41.23 12.15
C VAL A 75 7.49 -41.25 12.67
N SER A 76 6.77 -40.13 12.58
CA SER A 76 5.31 -40.10 12.53
C SER A 76 4.78 -38.79 11.95
N GLY A 77 3.99 -38.90 10.89
CA GLY A 77 2.76 -38.13 10.75
C GLY A 77 2.78 -36.87 9.89
N ILE A 78 2.81 -37.05 8.56
CA ILE A 78 2.32 -36.06 7.60
C ILE A 78 0.79 -36.05 7.69
N GLY A 79 0.21 -35.02 8.30
CA GLY A 79 -1.23 -34.77 8.32
C GLY A 79 -1.61 -33.71 7.29
N SER A 80 -1.83 -34.13 6.04
CA SER A 80 -2.42 -33.29 4.99
C SER A 80 -3.94 -33.22 5.18
N GLY A 81 -4.44 -32.08 5.67
CA GLY A 81 -5.87 -31.79 5.76
C GLY A 81 -6.37 -31.02 4.54
N SER A 82 -6.69 -31.71 3.45
CA SER A 82 -7.44 -31.16 2.32
C SER A 82 -8.94 -31.20 2.62
N GLY A 83 -9.54 -30.04 2.87
CA GLY A 83 -10.99 -29.88 3.04
C GLY A 83 -11.64 -29.36 1.76
N SER A 84 -11.94 -30.25 0.82
CA SER A 84 -12.76 -29.98 -0.36
C SER A 84 -14.24 -30.06 0.02
N GLY A 85 -14.91 -28.91 0.11
CA GLY A 85 -16.36 -28.82 0.31
C GLY A 85 -17.05 -28.28 -0.94
N SER A 86 -17.40 -29.17 -1.87
CA SER A 86 -18.35 -28.91 -2.95
C SER A 86 -19.72 -29.45 -2.54
N GLY A 87 -20.78 -28.65 -2.63
CA GLY A 87 -22.16 -29.09 -2.40
C GLY A 87 -23.17 -27.96 -2.70
N PRO A 88 -24.39 -28.29 -3.14
CA PRO A 88 -24.91 -27.78 -4.41
C PRO A 88 -25.98 -26.67 -4.28
N SER A 89 -26.15 -25.93 -5.38
CA SER A 89 -27.38 -25.20 -5.70
C SER A 89 -28.61 -26.10 -5.65
N PRO A 90 -29.76 -25.53 -5.26
CA PRO A 90 -31.01 -25.87 -5.90
C PRO A 90 -31.65 -24.64 -6.56
N ALA A 91 -32.13 -24.91 -7.77
CA ALA A 91 -32.97 -24.05 -8.56
C ALA A 91 -34.40 -23.96 -8.00
N GLU A 92 -35.10 -22.95 -8.48
CA GLU A 92 -36.56 -22.86 -8.67
C GLU A 92 -37.49 -22.94 -7.46
N GLN A 93 -38.12 -21.80 -7.15
CA GLN A 93 -39.58 -21.79 -7.08
C GLN A 93 -40.16 -20.47 -7.57
N ARG A 94 -40.86 -20.57 -8.70
CA ARG A 94 -41.84 -19.59 -9.19
C ARG A 94 -43.08 -19.65 -8.30
N HIS A 95 -43.66 -18.50 -7.97
CA HIS A 95 -45.09 -18.16 -8.06
C HIS A 95 -45.37 -16.86 -7.30
N GLY A 96 -46.28 -16.03 -7.83
CA GLY A 96 -46.93 -14.98 -7.05
C GLY A 96 -47.07 -13.64 -7.75
N ALA A 97 -48.05 -13.52 -8.63
CA ALA A 97 -48.54 -12.26 -9.18
C ALA A 97 -49.29 -11.45 -8.10
N HIS A 98 -49.08 -10.13 -8.08
CA HIS A 98 -50.02 -9.05 -7.71
C HIS A 98 -49.25 -7.74 -7.99
N GLY A 99 -49.65 -6.85 -8.89
CA GLY A 99 -50.88 -6.07 -8.85
C GLY A 99 -50.58 -4.72 -8.21
N GLY A 100 -50.21 -3.71 -8.99
CA GLY A 100 -49.85 -2.39 -8.46
C GLY A 100 -49.64 -1.33 -9.54
N THR A 101 -50.74 -0.75 -10.00
CA THR A 101 -50.82 0.47 -10.82
C THR A 101 -50.24 1.67 -10.06
N ALA A 102 -49.24 2.36 -10.61
CA ALA A 102 -48.82 3.67 -10.13
C ALA A 102 -48.45 4.62 -11.28
N GLY A 103 -49.34 5.59 -11.47
CA GLY A 103 -49.10 7.00 -11.83
C GLY A 103 -47.91 7.36 -12.71
N ALA A 104 -48.24 7.76 -13.93
CA ALA A 104 -47.42 8.69 -14.71
C ALA A 104 -47.23 10.00 -13.91
N GLN A 105 -45.98 10.33 -13.58
CA GLN A 105 -45.59 11.68 -13.19
C GLN A 105 -44.80 12.30 -14.33
N THR A 106 -45.39 13.38 -14.84
CA THR A 106 -44.86 14.32 -15.82
C THR A 106 -43.61 15.01 -15.28
N ALA A 107 -42.55 14.99 -16.09
CA ALA A 107 -41.34 15.78 -15.88
C ALA A 107 -41.65 17.29 -16.00
N PRO A 108 -41.18 18.14 -15.08
CA PRO A 108 -41.16 19.58 -15.29
C PRO A 108 -39.90 20.00 -16.08
N ALA A 109 -40.11 20.93 -17.00
CA ALA A 109 -39.11 21.53 -17.87
C ALA A 109 -38.02 22.32 -17.09
N PRO A 110 -36.83 22.52 -17.68
CA PRO A 110 -35.76 23.30 -17.06
C PRO A 110 -36.07 24.81 -17.13
N GLY A 111 -36.14 25.46 -15.95
CA GLY A 111 -36.24 26.91 -15.83
C GLY A 111 -34.88 27.61 -16.05
N PRO A 112 -34.88 28.86 -16.52
CA PRO A 112 -33.66 29.57 -16.91
C PRO A 112 -32.97 30.26 -15.71
N GLY A 113 -31.66 30.08 -15.64
CA GLY A 113 -30.66 31.09 -15.27
C GLY A 113 -30.86 31.91 -13.99
N CYS A 114 -30.31 31.41 -12.87
CA CYS A 114 -29.88 32.25 -11.75
C CYS A 114 -28.36 32.40 -11.79
N GLN A 115 -27.87 33.43 -12.49
CA GLN A 115 -26.50 33.94 -12.29
C GLN A 115 -26.50 34.80 -11.03
N GLY A 116 -26.31 34.15 -9.88
CA GLY A 116 -26.08 34.80 -8.61
C GLY A 116 -24.76 34.31 -8.05
N ALA A 117 -23.65 34.95 -8.44
CA ALA A 117 -22.35 34.76 -7.81
C ALA A 117 -22.38 35.35 -6.40
N ALA A 118 -23.01 34.64 -5.47
CA ALA A 118 -22.86 34.88 -4.05
C ALA A 118 -21.45 34.40 -3.67
N SER A 119 -20.55 35.37 -3.47
CA SER A 119 -19.25 35.15 -2.84
C SER A 119 -19.49 34.51 -1.47
N CYS A 120 -19.32 33.19 -1.37
CA CYS A 120 -19.27 32.51 -0.07
C CYS A 120 -18.23 33.22 0.81
N PRO A 121 -18.57 33.56 2.07
CA PRO A 121 -17.56 34.05 3.00
C PRO A 121 -16.52 32.94 3.15
N THR A 122 -15.32 33.18 2.61
CA THR A 122 -14.14 32.37 2.92
C THR A 122 -13.89 32.54 4.41
N VAL A 123 -14.43 31.62 5.21
CA VAL A 123 -14.08 31.48 6.62
C VAL A 123 -12.57 31.28 6.64
N GLN A 124 -11.84 32.33 7.03
CA GLN A 124 -10.41 32.24 7.33
C GLN A 124 -10.27 31.38 8.58
N VAL A 125 -10.36 30.06 8.40
CA VAL A 125 -9.88 29.09 9.37
C VAL A 125 -8.38 29.35 9.46
N ARG A 126 -8.00 30.10 10.50
CA ARG A 126 -6.64 30.48 10.86
C ARG A 126 -5.72 29.29 10.60
N GLU A 127 -4.84 29.41 9.60
CA GLU A 127 -3.89 28.40 9.18
C GLU A 127 -2.95 28.06 10.35
N GLY A 128 -3.40 27.15 11.21
CA GLY A 128 -2.62 26.56 12.27
C GLY A 128 -1.55 25.68 11.63
N THR A 129 -0.31 26.11 11.77
CA THR A 129 0.97 25.46 11.43
C THR A 129 0.88 23.95 11.17
N VAL A 130 1.17 23.56 9.93
CA VAL A 130 1.24 22.19 9.36
C VAL A 130 2.11 21.21 10.18
N ALA A 131 2.91 21.70 11.13
CA ALA A 131 3.70 20.89 12.06
C ALA A 131 2.87 19.98 12.98
N SER A 132 1.59 20.28 13.22
CA SER A 132 0.76 19.56 14.21
C SER A 132 0.39 18.12 13.78
N VAL A 133 0.15 17.86 12.49
CA VAL A 133 -0.35 16.54 12.05
C VAL A 133 0.77 15.51 11.87
N ILE A 134 2.00 15.94 11.53
CA ILE A 134 3.18 15.05 11.59
C ILE A 134 3.56 14.79 13.06
N GLY A 135 3.36 15.76 13.95
CA GLY A 135 3.50 15.58 15.39
C GLY A 135 2.56 14.54 15.99
N ALA A 136 1.34 14.41 15.47
CA ALA A 136 0.38 13.39 15.93
C ALA A 136 0.81 11.94 15.65
N LEU A 137 1.74 11.71 14.71
CA LEU A 137 2.34 10.40 14.48
C LEU A 137 3.42 10.05 15.54
N SER A 138 3.86 11.02 16.35
CA SER A 138 4.80 10.80 17.46
C SER A 138 4.13 10.27 18.73
N ASN A 139 2.80 10.15 18.77
CA ASN A 139 2.16 9.38 19.84
C ASN A 139 2.58 7.92 19.63
N ALA A 140 3.54 7.49 20.45
CA ALA A 140 3.97 6.11 20.45
C ALA A 140 2.73 5.23 20.63
N VAL A 141 2.41 4.44 19.61
CA VAL A 141 1.35 3.46 19.69
C VAL A 141 1.74 2.51 20.82
N GLY A 142 0.87 2.35 21.81
CA GLY A 142 1.10 1.36 22.85
C GLY A 142 1.29 -0.02 22.23
N GLU A 143 2.10 -0.88 22.83
CA GLU A 143 2.38 -2.22 22.29
C GLU A 143 1.08 -3.02 22.06
N ALA A 144 0.10 -2.86 22.94
CA ALA A 144 -1.23 -3.46 22.82
C ALA A 144 -1.99 -2.99 21.57
N ASP A 145 -1.99 -1.68 21.30
CA ASP A 145 -2.62 -1.13 20.08
C ASP A 145 -1.86 -1.59 18.83
N ALA A 146 -0.53 -1.64 18.89
CA ALA A 146 0.28 -2.10 17.78
C ALA A 146 -0.03 -3.56 17.43
N GLU A 147 -0.17 -4.43 18.43
CA GLU A 147 -0.58 -5.82 18.22
C GLU A 147 -2.00 -5.90 17.67
N ARG A 148 -2.96 -5.12 18.22
CA ARG A 148 -4.31 -5.02 17.68
C ARG A 148 -4.32 -4.67 16.19
N PHE A 149 -3.53 -3.69 15.77
CA PHE A 149 -3.45 -3.31 14.36
C PHE A 149 -2.77 -4.38 13.48
N ARG A 150 -1.77 -5.11 13.99
CA ARG A 150 -1.17 -6.24 13.25
C ARG A 150 -2.18 -7.38 13.05
N SER A 151 -3.02 -7.64 14.05
CA SER A 151 -4.07 -8.67 13.98
C SER A 151 -5.36 -8.20 13.28
N MET A 152 -5.48 -6.92 12.96
CA MET A 152 -6.69 -6.34 12.38
C MET A 152 -6.96 -6.90 10.98
N GLY A 153 -8.03 -7.67 10.87
CA GLY A 153 -8.50 -8.21 9.59
C GLY A 153 -9.22 -7.18 8.74
N LYS A 154 -9.41 -7.50 7.45
CA LYS A 154 -10.16 -6.67 6.49
C LYS A 154 -11.57 -6.34 6.96
N VAL A 155 -12.31 -7.33 7.46
CA VAL A 155 -13.70 -7.15 7.91
C VAL A 155 -13.77 -6.18 9.09
N GLU A 156 -12.94 -6.38 10.11
CA GLU A 156 -12.88 -5.49 11.29
C GLU A 156 -12.54 -4.05 10.88
N PHE A 157 -11.57 -3.86 10.01
CA PHE A 157 -11.22 -2.53 9.50
C PHE A 157 -12.38 -1.88 8.75
N LEU A 158 -13.06 -2.60 7.86
CA LEU A 158 -14.19 -2.06 7.10
C LEU A 158 -15.37 -1.68 8.00
N GLU A 159 -15.69 -2.49 9.02
CA GLU A 159 -16.74 -2.15 9.98
C GLU A 159 -16.36 -0.94 10.84
N GLY A 160 -15.10 -0.85 11.30
CA GLY A 160 -14.60 0.33 11.99
C GLY A 160 -14.65 1.58 11.12
N TRP A 161 -14.33 1.45 9.82
CA TRP A 161 -14.40 2.55 8.87
C TRP A 161 -15.84 3.00 8.58
N LYS A 162 -16.78 2.06 8.43
CA LYS A 162 -18.22 2.36 8.31
C LYS A 162 -18.75 3.13 9.50
N ALA A 163 -18.45 2.66 10.72
CA ALA A 163 -18.84 3.33 11.95
C ALA A 163 -18.30 4.77 11.99
N PHE A 164 -17.02 4.95 11.67
CA PHE A 164 -16.42 6.28 11.53
C PHE A 164 -17.15 7.17 10.50
N THR A 165 -17.46 6.65 9.31
CA THR A 165 -18.18 7.43 8.29
C THR A 165 -19.60 7.81 8.72
N ALA A 166 -20.29 6.95 9.47
CA ALA A 166 -21.61 7.25 10.01
C ALA A 166 -21.55 8.34 11.09
N GLU A 167 -20.59 8.24 12.02
CA GLU A 167 -20.41 9.20 13.10
C GLU A 167 -19.98 10.59 12.61
N VAL A 168 -19.07 10.64 11.63
CA VAL A 168 -18.53 11.91 11.10
C VAL A 168 -19.55 12.69 10.26
N THR A 169 -20.57 12.01 9.72
CA THR A 169 -21.61 12.65 8.88
C THR A 169 -22.41 13.69 9.66
N ARG A 170 -22.73 13.44 10.93
CA ARG A 170 -23.54 14.36 11.75
C ARG A 170 -22.87 15.72 11.97
N PRO A 171 -21.64 15.83 12.53
CA PRO A 171 -20.98 17.12 12.69
C PRO A 171 -20.63 17.76 11.35
N LEU A 172 -20.40 16.96 10.29
CA LEU A 172 -20.17 17.51 8.95
C LEU A 172 -21.42 18.25 8.43
N LEU A 173 -22.60 17.65 8.51
CA LEU A 173 -23.86 18.32 8.12
C LEU A 173 -24.18 19.55 8.96
N ALA A 174 -23.84 19.54 10.25
CA ALA A 174 -23.98 20.70 11.11
C ALA A 174 -23.11 21.86 10.63
N LEU A 175 -21.84 21.58 10.28
CA LEU A 175 -20.91 22.59 9.75
C LEU A 175 -21.26 23.08 8.34
N ASP A 176 -21.87 22.23 7.50
CA ASP A 176 -22.37 22.66 6.20
C ASP A 176 -23.58 23.61 6.34
N SER A 177 -24.36 23.46 7.42
CA SER A 177 -25.50 24.34 7.74
C SER A 177 -25.06 25.62 8.45
N ASP A 178 -24.12 25.52 9.40
CA ASP A 178 -23.54 26.61 10.17
C ASP A 178 -22.02 26.41 10.31
N PRO A 179 -21.21 27.06 9.43
CA PRO A 179 -19.75 26.98 9.51
C PRO A 179 -19.15 27.55 10.80
N SER A 180 -19.93 28.27 11.61
CA SER A 180 -19.50 28.86 12.87
C SER A 180 -19.76 27.99 14.10
N ASP A 181 -20.39 26.81 13.94
CA ASP A 181 -20.65 25.86 15.01
C ASP A 181 -19.33 25.26 15.56
N GLN A 182 -18.83 25.84 16.66
CA GLN A 182 -17.60 25.40 17.31
C GLN A 182 -17.71 23.99 17.90
N ALA A 183 -18.89 23.59 18.38
CA ALA A 183 -19.09 22.27 18.99
C ALA A 183 -19.04 21.17 17.93
N ALA A 184 -19.67 21.39 16.77
CA ALA A 184 -19.55 20.49 15.63
C ALA A 184 -18.11 20.42 15.11
N ALA A 185 -17.40 21.55 15.03
CA ALA A 185 -16.00 21.59 14.62
C ALA A 185 -15.08 20.80 15.56
N GLU A 186 -15.29 20.89 16.88
CA GLU A 186 -14.54 20.13 17.88
C GLU A 186 -14.84 18.64 17.82
N ALA A 187 -16.13 18.26 17.73
CA ALA A 187 -16.54 16.87 17.57
C ALA A 187 -15.93 16.25 16.30
N LEU A 188 -15.97 16.98 15.19
CA LEU A 188 -15.37 16.57 13.92
C LEU A 188 -13.86 16.32 14.07
N ARG A 189 -13.13 17.25 14.72
CA ARG A 189 -11.69 17.10 14.94
C ARG A 189 -11.37 15.85 15.78
N GLY A 190 -12.17 15.56 16.81
CA GLY A 190 -12.06 14.35 17.61
C GLY A 190 -12.22 13.08 16.77
N LEU A 191 -13.33 12.99 16.02
CA LEU A 191 -13.62 11.84 15.16
C LEU A 191 -12.55 11.66 14.07
N VAL A 192 -12.13 12.75 13.40
CA VAL A 192 -11.11 12.71 12.36
C VAL A 192 -9.76 12.26 12.91
N ARG A 193 -9.40 12.66 14.14
CA ARG A 193 -8.19 12.16 14.79
C ARG A 193 -8.26 10.65 14.98
N ASP A 194 -9.40 10.14 15.45
CA ASP A 194 -9.57 8.72 15.77
C ASP A 194 -9.67 7.86 14.48
N GLY A 195 -10.39 8.34 13.47
CA GLY A 195 -10.44 7.71 12.14
C GLY A 195 -9.10 7.76 11.40
N SER A 196 -8.37 8.87 11.49
CA SER A 196 -7.00 8.98 10.97
C SER A 196 -6.05 8.03 11.68
N PHE A 197 -6.20 7.86 12.99
CA PHE A 197 -5.40 6.93 13.79
C PHE A 197 -5.63 5.48 13.32
N LEU A 198 -6.89 5.06 13.20
CA LEU A 198 -7.27 3.76 12.63
C LEU A 198 -6.63 3.56 11.25
N PHE A 199 -6.87 4.48 10.31
CA PHE A 199 -6.40 4.34 8.94
C PHE A 199 -4.87 4.28 8.82
N LYS A 200 -4.17 5.17 9.54
CA LYS A 200 -2.71 5.31 9.49
C LYS A 200 -2.02 4.09 10.10
N HIS A 201 -2.48 3.61 11.25
CA HIS A 201 -1.84 2.47 11.90
C HIS A 201 -2.13 1.15 11.20
N THR A 202 -3.35 0.93 10.70
CA THR A 202 -3.62 -0.23 9.85
C THR A 202 -2.79 -0.15 8.56
N SER A 203 -2.62 1.03 7.97
CA SER A 203 -1.74 1.22 6.79
C SER A 203 -0.28 0.80 7.03
N LEU A 204 0.24 1.07 8.23
CA LEU A 204 1.63 0.77 8.59
C LEU A 204 1.84 -0.67 9.07
N LEU A 205 0.92 -1.19 9.89
CA LEU A 205 1.08 -2.45 10.62
C LEU A 205 0.36 -3.63 9.95
N ALA A 206 -0.71 -3.37 9.19
CA ALA A 206 -1.45 -4.35 8.42
C ALA A 206 -1.68 -3.85 6.98
N PRO A 207 -0.61 -3.65 6.18
CA PRO A 207 -0.71 -3.08 4.85
C PRO A 207 -1.61 -3.91 3.92
N ASP A 208 -1.62 -5.23 4.06
CA ASP A 208 -2.44 -6.12 3.22
C ASP A 208 -3.94 -5.98 3.54
N THR A 209 -4.29 -5.68 4.80
CA THR A 209 -5.64 -5.31 5.23
C THR A 209 -6.12 -4.05 4.51
N ILE A 210 -5.29 -3.01 4.45
CA ILE A 210 -5.64 -1.77 3.73
C ILE A 210 -5.75 -1.99 2.22
N MET A 211 -4.81 -2.71 1.59
CA MET A 211 -4.88 -2.98 0.15
C MET A 211 -6.15 -3.76 -0.22
N GLY A 212 -6.54 -4.73 0.61
CA GLY A 212 -7.80 -5.45 0.47
C GLY A 212 -9.02 -4.54 0.67
N ALA A 213 -8.98 -3.64 1.65
CA ALA A 213 -10.07 -2.72 1.94
C ALA A 213 -10.29 -1.67 0.83
N LEU A 214 -9.22 -1.10 0.28
CA LEU A 214 -9.29 -0.11 -0.82
C LEU A 214 -9.95 -0.66 -2.09
N THR A 215 -9.90 -1.97 -2.30
CA THR A 215 -10.52 -2.65 -3.44
C THR A 215 -11.83 -3.36 -3.11
N THR A 216 -12.35 -3.19 -1.88
CA THR A 216 -13.60 -3.82 -1.43
C THR A 216 -14.71 -2.78 -1.32
N HIS A 217 -15.86 -3.06 -1.94
CA HIS A 217 -17.08 -2.27 -1.76
C HIS A 217 -17.68 -2.55 -0.37
N MET A 218 -17.81 -1.53 0.48
CA MET A 218 -18.12 -1.69 1.90
C MET A 218 -19.49 -2.36 2.16
N GLU A 219 -20.50 -2.06 1.35
CA GLU A 219 -21.84 -2.65 1.52
C GLU A 219 -21.99 -4.07 1.00
N THR A 220 -21.35 -4.40 -0.11
CA THR A 220 -21.54 -5.70 -0.79
C THR A 220 -20.43 -6.70 -0.45
N GLY A 221 -19.31 -6.24 0.11
CA GLY A 221 -18.10 -7.04 0.30
C GLY A 221 -17.40 -7.44 -1.01
N ALA A 222 -17.88 -6.98 -2.16
CA ALA A 222 -17.33 -7.34 -3.46
C ALA A 222 -15.95 -6.71 -3.68
N ALA A 223 -14.99 -7.52 -4.14
CA ALA A 223 -13.66 -7.05 -4.54
C ALA A 223 -13.71 -6.35 -5.90
N ARG A 224 -14.18 -5.10 -5.91
CA ARG A 224 -14.28 -4.25 -7.10
C ARG A 224 -13.89 -2.81 -6.74
N GLY A 225 -12.96 -2.26 -7.52
CA GLY A 225 -12.61 -0.84 -7.45
C GLY A 225 -13.74 0.06 -7.99
N PRO A 226 -13.87 1.28 -7.48
CA PRO A 226 -14.79 2.28 -8.02
C PRO A 226 -14.39 2.70 -9.45
N ASP A 227 -15.35 3.22 -10.19
CA ASP A 227 -15.10 3.85 -11.48
C ASP A 227 -14.21 5.11 -11.31
N PRO A 228 -13.27 5.43 -12.22
CA PRO A 228 -12.44 6.63 -12.10
C PRO A 228 -13.24 7.94 -11.96
N SER A 229 -14.45 8.03 -12.53
CA SER A 229 -15.33 9.20 -12.36
C SER A 229 -15.83 9.39 -10.93
N HIS A 230 -15.81 8.34 -10.09
CA HIS A 230 -16.12 8.42 -8.67
C HIS A 230 -15.14 9.36 -7.96
N TRP A 231 -13.85 9.17 -8.18
CA TRP A 231 -12.82 9.97 -7.52
C TRP A 231 -12.82 11.43 -7.95
N ARG A 232 -13.21 11.72 -9.20
CA ARG A 232 -13.44 13.10 -9.65
C ARG A 232 -14.56 13.79 -8.87
N LYS A 233 -15.66 13.06 -8.57
CA LYS A 233 -16.75 13.59 -7.72
C LYS A 233 -16.27 13.80 -6.28
N VAL A 234 -15.49 12.88 -5.72
CA VAL A 234 -14.88 13.04 -4.40
C VAL A 234 -14.03 14.30 -4.36
N VAL A 235 -13.10 14.46 -5.30
CA VAL A 235 -12.21 15.63 -5.41
C VAL A 235 -13.01 16.94 -5.49
N ALA A 236 -14.08 16.97 -6.29
CA ALA A 236 -14.93 18.15 -6.41
C ALA A 236 -15.60 18.53 -5.07
N ALA A 237 -15.93 17.56 -4.22
CA ALA A 237 -16.53 17.80 -2.90
C ALA A 237 -15.52 18.21 -1.81
N LEU A 238 -14.21 18.10 -2.07
CA LEU A 238 -13.19 18.45 -1.07
C LEU A 238 -12.92 19.94 -0.96
N ASP A 239 -13.45 20.77 -1.87
CA ASP A 239 -13.17 22.22 -1.92
C ASP A 239 -11.66 22.52 -1.78
N LEU A 240 -10.84 21.83 -2.58
CA LEU A 240 -9.39 21.98 -2.52
C LEU A 240 -8.98 23.39 -2.94
N SER A 241 -8.10 24.01 -2.15
CA SER A 241 -7.51 25.29 -2.53
C SER A 241 -6.61 25.12 -3.76
N ARG A 242 -6.37 26.23 -4.49
CA ARG A 242 -5.46 26.22 -5.65
C ARG A 242 -4.06 25.72 -5.27
N VAL A 243 -3.59 26.06 -4.06
CA VAL A 243 -2.30 25.59 -3.54
C VAL A 243 -2.33 24.07 -3.31
N GLN A 244 -3.38 23.54 -2.70
CA GLN A 244 -3.54 22.09 -2.50
C GLN A 244 -3.59 21.34 -3.83
N LEU A 245 -4.34 21.85 -4.82
CA LEU A 245 -4.41 21.26 -6.16
C LEU A 245 -3.04 21.21 -6.83
N GLN A 246 -2.26 22.28 -6.74
CA GLN A 246 -0.89 22.32 -7.26
C GLN A 246 0.02 21.31 -6.52
N GLU A 247 -0.09 21.20 -5.20
CA GLU A 247 0.72 20.30 -4.39
C GLU A 247 0.43 18.82 -4.70
N LEU A 248 -0.86 18.48 -4.84
CA LEU A 248 -1.31 17.14 -5.21
C LEU A 248 -0.95 16.80 -6.67
N SER A 249 -1.12 17.76 -7.59
CA SER A 249 -0.71 17.56 -8.99
C SER A 249 0.81 17.35 -9.12
N ALA A 250 1.63 18.04 -8.34
CA ALA A 250 3.08 17.87 -8.39
C ALA A 250 3.60 16.59 -7.74
N VAL A 251 2.91 16.02 -6.73
CA VAL A 251 3.34 14.77 -6.11
C VAL A 251 3.07 13.56 -7.02
N PHE A 252 2.05 13.63 -7.88
CA PHE A 252 1.65 12.50 -8.71
C PHE A 252 2.73 12.04 -9.70
N PRO A 253 3.37 12.91 -10.50
CA PRO A 253 4.49 12.52 -11.37
C PRO A 253 5.66 11.87 -10.63
N ILE A 254 5.92 12.29 -9.38
CA ILE A 254 6.98 11.70 -8.56
C ILE A 254 6.62 10.26 -8.21
N PHE A 255 5.36 10.04 -7.79
CA PHE A 255 4.84 8.71 -7.48
C PHE A 255 4.83 7.80 -8.72
N THR A 256 4.38 8.29 -9.88
CA THR A 256 4.32 7.48 -11.11
C THR A 256 5.68 7.04 -11.59
N VAL A 257 6.72 7.88 -11.51
CA VAL A 257 8.11 7.49 -11.83
C VAL A 257 8.58 6.38 -10.89
N VAL A 258 8.41 6.56 -9.57
CA VAL A 258 8.82 5.55 -8.57
C VAL A 258 8.09 4.22 -8.79
N MET A 259 6.78 4.26 -9.06
CA MET A 259 5.99 3.06 -9.33
C MET A 259 6.35 2.41 -10.66
N SER A 260 6.66 3.18 -11.70
CA SER A 260 7.12 2.65 -12.99
C SER A 260 8.38 1.81 -12.81
N ASP A 261 9.37 2.32 -12.07
CA ASP A 261 10.62 1.61 -11.79
C ASP A 261 10.37 0.32 -10.99
N ILE A 262 9.50 0.38 -9.96
CA ILE A 262 9.12 -0.77 -9.15
C ILE A 262 8.44 -1.84 -10.00
N LEU A 263 7.50 -1.45 -10.87
CA LEU A 263 6.79 -2.38 -11.75
C LEU A 263 7.71 -2.96 -12.83
N GLN A 264 8.68 -2.20 -13.32
CA GLN A 264 9.71 -2.71 -14.22
C GLN A 264 10.60 -3.76 -13.54
N GLU A 265 11.09 -3.48 -12.33
CA GLU A 265 11.87 -4.43 -11.53
C GLU A 265 11.04 -5.70 -11.26
N ARG A 266 9.76 -5.57 -10.93
CA ARG A 266 8.84 -6.71 -10.75
C ARG A 266 8.73 -7.58 -11.99
N ARG A 267 8.62 -6.97 -13.17
CA ARG A 267 8.59 -7.71 -14.45
C ARG A 267 9.88 -8.49 -14.66
N SER A 268 11.05 -7.90 -14.38
CA SER A 268 12.33 -8.62 -14.49
C SER A 268 12.46 -9.76 -13.48
N ILE A 269 12.03 -9.55 -12.23
CA ILE A 269 12.03 -10.58 -11.17
C ILE A 269 11.14 -11.77 -11.58
N ASN A 270 9.94 -11.50 -12.09
CA ASN A 270 9.02 -12.54 -12.56
C ASN A 270 9.58 -13.30 -13.78
N ALA A 271 10.25 -12.61 -14.70
CA ALA A 271 10.91 -13.26 -15.83
C ALA A 271 12.06 -14.17 -15.38
N ALA A 272 12.86 -13.75 -14.40
CA ALA A 272 13.92 -14.57 -13.81
C ALA A 272 13.37 -15.81 -13.08
N MET A 273 12.29 -15.66 -12.31
CA MET A 273 11.58 -16.78 -11.68
C MET A 273 11.08 -17.79 -12.72
N ALA A 274 10.44 -17.31 -13.79
CA ALA A 274 9.95 -18.17 -14.86
C ALA A 274 11.10 -18.94 -15.56
N ALA A 275 12.20 -18.26 -15.87
CA ALA A 275 13.38 -18.89 -16.46
C ALA A 275 14.00 -19.94 -15.52
N GLY A 276 14.08 -19.67 -14.22
CA GLY A 276 14.55 -20.62 -13.21
C GLY A 276 13.69 -21.88 -13.14
N LEU A 277 12.36 -21.73 -13.17
CA LEU A 277 11.43 -22.86 -13.17
C LEU A 277 11.56 -23.74 -14.42
N GLU A 278 11.71 -23.13 -15.60
CA GLU A 278 11.94 -23.88 -16.84
C GLU A 278 13.31 -24.59 -16.86
N ALA A 279 14.35 -23.95 -16.33
CA ALA A 279 15.67 -24.56 -16.20
C ALA A 279 15.65 -25.76 -15.24
N ALA A 280 14.98 -25.63 -14.09
CA ALA A 280 14.80 -26.71 -13.12
C ALA A 280 13.99 -27.88 -13.74
N ARG A 281 12.94 -27.57 -14.50
CA ARG A 281 12.16 -28.57 -15.23
C ARG A 281 12.99 -29.29 -16.29
N GLY A 282 13.84 -28.57 -17.02
CA GLY A 282 14.76 -29.14 -18.01
C GLY A 282 15.81 -30.07 -17.38
N ALA A 283 16.35 -29.70 -16.22
CA ALA A 283 17.30 -30.54 -15.48
C ALA A 283 16.67 -31.86 -15.03
N LEU A 284 15.45 -31.81 -14.47
CA LEU A 284 14.71 -33.01 -14.06
C LEU A 284 14.38 -33.93 -15.25
N ALA A 285 14.10 -33.36 -16.43
CA ALA A 285 13.85 -34.14 -17.64
C ALA A 285 15.12 -34.83 -18.16
N ALA A 286 16.29 -34.19 -18.04
CA ALA A 286 17.57 -34.75 -18.44
C ALA A 286 18.01 -35.92 -17.54
N GLU A 287 17.85 -35.79 -16.22
CA GLU A 287 18.18 -36.86 -15.27
C GLU A 287 17.30 -38.11 -15.44
N GLY A 288 16.07 -37.94 -15.93
CA GLY A 288 15.15 -39.06 -16.20
C GLY A 288 15.43 -39.84 -17.49
N SER A 289 16.32 -39.35 -18.38
CA SER A 289 16.56 -39.95 -19.70
C SER A 289 17.69 -41.00 -19.72
N ASP A 290 18.57 -41.02 -18.71
CA ASP A 290 19.69 -41.98 -18.61
C ASP A 290 19.37 -43.14 -17.64
N GLY A 291 18.09 -43.51 -17.53
CA GLY A 291 17.70 -44.74 -16.87
C GLY A 291 18.43 -45.91 -17.53
N PRO A 292 19.33 -46.61 -16.81
CA PRO A 292 20.10 -47.69 -17.40
C PRO A 292 19.12 -48.73 -17.91
N GLU A 293 19.12 -48.97 -19.22
CA GLU A 293 18.55 -50.18 -19.78
C GLU A 293 19.07 -51.33 -18.93
N ALA A 294 18.15 -51.98 -18.22
CA ALA A 294 18.40 -53.13 -17.41
C ALA A 294 18.88 -54.27 -18.33
N SER A 295 20.16 -54.23 -18.68
CA SER A 295 20.91 -55.36 -19.18
C SER A 295 21.03 -56.33 -18.01
N GLY A 296 20.17 -57.36 -18.04
CA GLY A 296 20.15 -58.42 -17.05
C GLY A 296 21.52 -59.06 -16.88
N GLY A 297 21.98 -59.14 -15.64
CA GLY A 297 23.21 -59.83 -15.27
C GLY A 297 23.14 -60.30 -13.82
N ALA A 298 22.71 -61.54 -13.63
CA ALA A 298 22.76 -62.26 -12.36
C ALA A 298 24.21 -62.55 -11.92
N ALA A 299 24.50 -62.43 -10.61
CA ALA A 299 25.44 -63.24 -9.80
C ALA A 299 25.86 -62.41 -8.57
N ALA A 300 25.44 -62.77 -7.35
CA ALA A 300 26.05 -63.76 -6.47
C ALA A 300 27.06 -63.14 -5.46
N ALA A 301 26.63 -63.16 -4.21
CA ALA A 301 27.35 -63.26 -2.93
C ALA A 301 28.88 -63.09 -2.89
N ALA A 302 29.35 -62.25 -1.97
CA ALA A 302 30.46 -62.60 -1.08
C ALA A 302 30.43 -61.77 0.22
N ALA A 303 30.53 -62.48 1.33
CA ALA A 303 30.62 -61.98 2.69
C ALA A 303 32.08 -61.75 3.14
N GLY A 304 32.24 -60.99 4.22
CA GLY A 304 33.49 -60.81 4.98
C GLY A 304 34.10 -59.42 4.78
N GLY A 305 34.60 -58.69 5.77
CA GLY A 305 34.87 -58.95 7.18
C GLY A 305 35.99 -58.00 7.63
N GLY A 306 35.99 -57.57 8.90
CA GLY A 306 37.19 -57.19 9.64
C GLY A 306 37.69 -55.73 9.57
N GLY A 307 37.40 -54.98 10.65
CA GLY A 307 38.37 -54.45 11.61
C GLY A 307 39.54 -53.55 11.16
N GLY A 308 39.70 -52.41 11.84
CA GLY A 308 40.97 -51.70 11.93
C GLY A 308 40.80 -50.21 12.24
N GLY A 309 40.86 -49.85 13.52
CA GLY A 309 40.95 -48.47 13.95
C GLY A 309 42.30 -47.84 13.60
N ALA A 310 42.28 -46.55 13.26
CA ALA A 310 43.42 -45.66 13.36
C ALA A 310 42.91 -44.21 13.47
N GLU A 311 43.55 -43.49 14.38
CA GLU A 311 43.35 -42.08 14.72
C GLU A 311 43.28 -41.16 13.49
N ALA A 312 42.32 -40.22 13.49
CA ALA A 312 42.28 -39.10 12.54
C ALA A 312 41.78 -37.84 13.26
N ASP A 313 42.61 -37.35 14.18
CA ASP A 313 42.47 -36.04 14.80
C ASP A 313 42.89 -34.98 13.76
N GLY A 314 41.92 -34.41 13.03
CA GLY A 314 42.20 -33.33 12.05
C GLY A 314 41.21 -33.10 10.89
N VAL A 315 40.17 -33.92 10.71
CA VAL A 315 39.32 -33.87 9.49
C VAL A 315 38.09 -32.95 9.59
N VAL A 316 37.71 -32.51 10.80
CA VAL A 316 36.44 -31.79 11.03
C VAL A 316 36.39 -30.41 10.32
N GLY A 317 37.54 -29.77 10.08
CA GLY A 317 37.59 -28.46 9.39
C GLY A 317 37.35 -28.53 7.88
N SER A 318 37.71 -29.64 7.22
CA SER A 318 37.57 -29.79 5.76
C SER A 318 36.13 -30.11 5.37
N GLU A 319 35.42 -30.89 6.17
CA GLU A 319 34.01 -31.21 5.93
C GLU A 319 33.10 -30.00 6.13
N VAL A 320 33.42 -29.11 7.08
CA VAL A 320 32.67 -27.85 7.27
C VAL A 320 32.89 -26.90 6.09
N LEU A 321 34.12 -26.77 5.57
CA LEU A 321 34.38 -25.96 4.36
C LEU A 321 33.77 -26.59 3.09
N ALA A 322 33.72 -27.92 2.99
CA ALA A 322 33.03 -28.63 1.91
C ALA A 322 31.50 -28.46 2.01
N ALA A 323 30.93 -28.58 3.21
CA ALA A 323 29.52 -28.36 3.47
C ALA A 323 29.12 -26.88 3.26
N MET A 324 29.97 -25.92 3.63
CA MET A 324 29.75 -24.50 3.35
C MET A 324 29.83 -24.17 1.86
N ARG A 325 30.60 -24.93 1.05
CA ARG A 325 30.56 -24.82 -0.42
C ARG A 325 29.26 -25.39 -1.03
N VAL A 326 28.58 -26.30 -0.33
CA VAL A 326 27.28 -26.88 -0.72
C VAL A 326 26.11 -25.98 -0.29
N LEU A 327 26.30 -25.08 0.68
CA LEU A 327 25.34 -24.01 1.03
C LEU A 327 25.33 -22.86 0.00
N ARG A 328 25.32 -23.18 -1.30
CA ARG A 328 24.97 -22.18 -2.31
C ARG A 328 23.52 -21.82 -2.09
N VAL A 329 23.28 -20.55 -1.76
CA VAL A 329 21.93 -19.98 -1.74
C VAL A 329 21.32 -20.30 -3.11
N SER A 330 20.20 -21.00 -3.09
CA SER A 330 19.55 -21.41 -4.33
C SER A 330 19.16 -20.12 -5.08
N PRO A 331 19.33 -20.06 -6.42
CA PRO A 331 18.99 -18.86 -7.18
C PRO A 331 17.52 -18.44 -6.95
N GLU A 332 16.64 -19.38 -6.63
CA GLU A 332 15.25 -19.12 -6.25
C GLU A 332 15.14 -18.28 -4.97
N SER A 333 16.01 -18.53 -3.99
CA SER A 333 16.05 -17.79 -2.72
C SER A 333 16.46 -16.34 -2.93
N GLU A 334 17.36 -16.05 -3.87
CA GLU A 334 17.75 -14.68 -4.23
C GLU A 334 16.58 -13.93 -4.90
N VAL A 335 15.89 -14.57 -5.85
CA VAL A 335 14.75 -13.95 -6.54
C VAL A 335 13.58 -13.67 -5.58
N LEU A 336 13.34 -14.55 -4.60
CA LEU A 336 12.34 -14.31 -3.55
C LEU A 336 12.70 -13.12 -2.65
N GLN A 337 13.98 -12.94 -2.30
CA GLN A 337 14.44 -11.77 -1.55
C GLN A 337 14.27 -10.48 -2.35
N ASP A 338 14.58 -10.51 -3.65
CA ASP A 338 14.37 -9.38 -4.55
C ASP A 338 12.88 -9.02 -4.69
N LEU A 339 12.00 -10.01 -4.84
CA LEU A 339 10.56 -9.80 -4.85
C LEU A 339 10.09 -9.17 -3.53
N GLN A 340 10.56 -9.68 -2.39
CA GLN A 340 10.20 -9.13 -1.08
C GLN A 340 10.67 -7.68 -0.94
N ARG A 341 11.89 -7.35 -1.39
CA ARG A 341 12.41 -5.98 -1.42
C ARG A 341 11.55 -5.08 -2.31
N ASN A 342 11.18 -5.55 -3.51
CA ASN A 342 10.32 -4.84 -4.44
C ASN A 342 8.94 -4.54 -3.83
N CYS A 343 8.29 -5.54 -3.21
CA CYS A 343 7.02 -5.37 -2.51
C CYS A 343 7.11 -4.35 -1.35
N ARG A 344 8.22 -4.33 -0.59
CA ARG A 344 8.44 -3.31 0.45
C ARG A 344 8.57 -1.90 -0.15
N ARG A 345 9.23 -1.75 -1.30
CA ARG A 345 9.34 -0.46 -2.02
C ARG A 345 7.96 0.05 -2.48
N GLU A 346 7.14 -0.82 -3.05
CA GLU A 346 5.75 -0.50 -3.44
C GLU A 346 4.92 -0.02 -2.24
N LYS A 347 4.96 -0.78 -1.14
CA LYS A 347 4.27 -0.42 0.11
C LYS A 347 4.73 0.95 0.62
N ALA A 348 6.03 1.22 0.60
CA ALA A 348 6.60 2.50 0.99
C ALA A 348 6.14 3.66 0.08
N ALA A 349 6.06 3.45 -1.23
CA ALA A 349 5.57 4.46 -2.18
C ALA A 349 4.11 4.84 -1.91
N HIS A 350 3.23 3.84 -1.70
CA HIS A 350 1.84 4.12 -1.33
C HIS A 350 1.70 4.75 0.06
N LEU A 351 2.55 4.37 1.02
CA LEU A 351 2.55 4.99 2.35
C LEU A 351 2.97 6.45 2.31
N MET A 352 3.97 6.80 1.48
CA MET A 352 4.38 8.17 1.23
C MET A 352 3.20 9.00 0.69
N LEU A 353 2.49 8.47 -0.31
CA LEU A 353 1.36 9.17 -0.93
C LEU A 353 0.19 9.38 0.04
N ARG A 354 -0.17 8.33 0.80
CA ARG A 354 -1.18 8.41 1.87
C ARG A 354 -0.77 9.38 2.97
N GLY A 355 0.50 9.34 3.39
CA GLY A 355 1.05 10.25 4.41
C GLY A 355 1.04 11.71 3.95
N PHE A 356 1.26 11.96 2.66
CA PHE A 356 1.17 13.29 2.06
C PHE A 356 -0.29 13.80 2.01
N LEU A 357 -1.22 12.99 1.49
CA LEU A 357 -2.63 13.38 1.38
C LEU A 357 -3.27 13.59 2.76
N LEU A 358 -3.17 12.60 3.65
CA LEU A 358 -3.88 12.56 4.94
C LEU A 358 -3.09 13.21 6.09
N GLY A 359 -1.95 13.80 5.78
CA GLY A 359 -1.10 14.51 6.74
C GLY A 359 -1.18 16.02 6.53
N PRO A 360 -0.25 16.61 5.76
CA PRO A 360 -0.18 18.06 5.58
C PRO A 360 -1.17 18.62 4.55
N CYS A 361 -1.70 17.80 3.63
CA CYS A 361 -2.48 18.33 2.51
C CYS A 361 -3.94 18.60 2.86
N LEU A 362 -4.67 17.63 3.42
CA LEU A 362 -6.09 17.79 3.74
C LEU A 362 -6.29 18.36 5.14
N SER A 363 -7.18 19.35 5.28
CA SER A 363 -7.67 19.77 6.59
C SER A 363 -8.54 18.67 7.23
N PRO A 364 -8.81 18.72 8.56
CA PRO A 364 -9.71 17.76 9.18
C PRO A 364 -11.09 17.71 8.52
N LEU A 365 -11.63 18.87 8.12
CA LEU A 365 -12.89 18.96 7.39
C LEU A 365 -12.83 18.25 6.03
N GLN A 366 -11.75 18.47 5.28
CA GLN A 366 -11.56 17.82 3.98
C GLN A 366 -11.33 16.31 4.10
N PHE A 367 -10.64 15.84 5.15
CA PHE A 367 -10.51 14.41 5.43
C PHE A 367 -11.87 13.77 5.72
N ALA A 368 -12.70 14.40 6.55
CA ALA A 368 -14.07 13.93 6.83
C ALA A 368 -14.90 13.87 5.54
N ARG A 369 -14.87 14.92 4.72
CA ARG A 369 -15.53 14.95 3.41
C ARG A 369 -15.01 13.84 2.50
N ALA A 370 -13.70 13.62 2.43
CA ALA A 370 -13.13 12.51 1.66
C ALA A 370 -13.69 11.18 2.14
N ALA A 371 -13.77 10.94 3.45
CA ALA A 371 -14.31 9.70 4.00
C ALA A 371 -15.80 9.49 3.64
N VAL A 372 -16.63 10.52 3.82
CA VAL A 372 -18.08 10.45 3.53
C VAL A 372 -18.35 10.32 2.03
N HIS A 373 -17.73 11.15 1.20
CA HIS A 373 -17.97 11.14 -0.25
C HIS A 373 -17.33 9.94 -0.96
N SER A 374 -16.33 9.29 -0.36
CA SER A 374 -15.77 8.05 -0.93
C SER A 374 -16.70 6.86 -0.77
N TYR A 375 -17.65 6.90 0.18
CA TYR A 375 -18.59 5.82 0.42
C TYR A 375 -19.34 5.44 -0.87
N PRO A 376 -19.49 4.13 -1.20
CA PRO A 376 -19.22 2.95 -0.36
C PRO A 376 -17.80 2.38 -0.44
N TRP A 377 -16.79 3.18 -0.79
CA TRP A 377 -15.38 2.77 -0.77
C TRP A 377 -14.57 3.52 0.29
N VAL A 378 -13.48 2.89 0.72
CA VAL A 378 -12.47 3.53 1.57
C VAL A 378 -11.69 4.54 0.70
N PRO A 379 -11.38 5.76 1.17
CA PRO A 379 -10.63 6.74 0.38
C PRO A 379 -9.29 6.20 -0.14
N ASP A 380 -9.12 6.18 -1.46
CA ASP A 380 -7.87 5.80 -2.10
C ASP A 380 -7.05 7.05 -2.42
N ALA A 381 -5.98 7.25 -1.66
CA ALA A 381 -5.09 8.41 -1.86
C ALA A 381 -4.47 8.46 -3.27
N THR A 382 -4.20 7.29 -3.86
CA THR A 382 -3.63 7.20 -5.22
C THR A 382 -4.64 7.68 -6.25
N ALA A 383 -5.88 7.22 -6.13
CA ALA A 383 -6.93 7.54 -7.08
C ALA A 383 -7.44 8.99 -6.94
N ILE A 384 -7.51 9.51 -5.70
CA ILE A 384 -7.83 10.92 -5.44
C ILE A 384 -6.75 11.82 -6.07
N ILE A 385 -5.47 11.52 -5.85
CA ILE A 385 -4.36 12.33 -6.40
C ILE A 385 -4.29 12.22 -7.92
N ALA A 386 -4.50 11.03 -8.48
CA ALA A 386 -4.60 10.84 -9.93
C ALA A 386 -5.72 11.71 -10.53
N ALA A 387 -6.91 11.72 -9.91
CA ALA A 387 -8.03 12.54 -10.36
C ALA A 387 -7.73 14.04 -10.29
N VAL A 388 -6.97 14.51 -9.29
CA VAL A 388 -6.50 15.91 -9.23
C VAL A 388 -5.51 16.21 -10.33
N ALA A 389 -4.54 15.33 -10.58
CA ALA A 389 -3.54 15.52 -11.63
C ALA A 389 -4.18 15.55 -13.03
N GLU A 390 -5.14 14.67 -13.29
CA GLU A 390 -5.93 14.67 -14.53
C GLU A 390 -6.69 15.97 -14.72
N ALA A 391 -7.37 16.47 -13.67
CA ALA A 391 -8.12 17.73 -13.72
C ALA A 391 -7.24 19.00 -13.84
N GLN A 392 -5.92 18.87 -13.67
CA GLN A 392 -4.95 19.97 -13.86
C GLN A 392 -4.19 19.86 -15.19
N ALA A 393 -4.38 18.77 -15.96
CA ALA A 393 -3.77 18.65 -17.27
C ALA A 393 -4.39 19.70 -18.22
N PRO A 394 -3.58 20.38 -19.05
CA PRO A 394 -4.05 21.47 -19.91
C PRO A 394 -5.09 21.06 -20.97
N ASP A 395 -5.24 19.75 -21.21
CA ASP A 395 -6.10 19.17 -22.25
C ASP A 395 -7.35 18.45 -21.68
N ALA A 396 -7.59 18.53 -20.36
CA ALA A 396 -8.75 17.91 -19.68
C ALA A 396 -9.92 18.89 -19.53
#